data_AF-A0A7J3W9C9-F1
#
_entry.id   AF-A0A7J3W9C9-F1
#
_cell.length_a   1.000
_cell.length_b   1.000
_cell.length_c   1.000
_cell.angle_alpha   90.00
_cell.angle_beta   90.00
_cell.angle_gamma   90.00
#
_symmetry.space_group_name_H-M   'P 1'
#
loop_
_entity.id
_entity.type
_entity.pdbx_description
1 polymer ?
#
loop_
_entity_poly.entity_id
_entity_poly.type
_entity_poly.pdbx_seq_one_letter_code
_entity_poly.pdbx_strand_id
1 'polypeptide(L)'
;MCECGEASAEGYPEAPINLLCEYSIDPIGLDVPKPRFSWTLVHVERGRIQSAYQILVASRLEYLTKDIGDMWDSGKVYSSQSVNVEYAGKPLESCKTYYWKVRWWDDRGYVSPWSKLAKFEMGLLKPEDWKAEWITGGDLFRKRFTLSGKVKSARAYVTGLG
;
A
#
# COMPACT_ATOMS: atom_id res chain seq x y z
N MET A 1 43.38 -0.10 5.12
CA MET A 1 42.04 -0.72 5.04
C MET A 1 41.28 -0.23 6.25
N CYS A 2 40.34 0.70 6.05
CA CYS A 2 39.54 1.28 7.12
C CYS A 2 38.18 0.58 7.06
N GLU A 3 37.87 -0.25 8.06
CA GLU A 3 36.54 -0.83 8.22
C GLU A 3 35.61 0.27 8.76
N CYS A 4 34.70 0.74 7.91
CA CYS A 4 33.54 1.50 8.34
C CYS A 4 32.55 0.51 8.95
N GLY A 5 32.61 0.33 10.28
CA GLY A 5 31.58 -0.39 11.01
C GLY A 5 30.27 0.39 10.97
N GLU A 6 29.20 -0.23 10.47
CA GLU A 6 27.84 0.27 10.62
C GLU A 6 27.52 0.33 12.13
N ALA A 7 27.36 1.54 12.67
CA ALA A 7 26.86 1.71 14.03
C ALA A 7 25.41 1.21 14.09
N SER A 8 25.17 0.10 14.80
CA SER A 8 23.83 -0.29 15.21
C SER A 8 23.26 0.82 16.10
N ALA A 9 22.13 1.40 15.70
CA ALA A 9 21.41 2.41 16.47
C ALA A 9 20.77 1.76 17.71
N GLU A 10 21.57 1.52 18.75
CA GLU A 10 21.08 0.97 20.01
C GLU A 10 20.01 1.89 20.59
N GLY A 11 18.82 1.32 20.83
CA GLY A 11 17.72 2.01 21.49
C GLY A 11 16.85 2.91 20.61
N TYR A 12 16.90 2.83 19.28
CA TYR A 12 15.96 3.54 18.40
C TYR A 12 14.92 2.58 17.78
N PRO A 13 13.72 3.07 17.45
CA PRO A 13 12.75 2.26 16.71
C PRO A 13 13.25 1.92 15.31
N GLU A 14 13.09 0.67 14.91
CA GLU A 14 13.42 0.21 13.56
C GLU A 14 12.26 0.47 12.58
N ALA A 15 12.55 0.38 11.28
CA ALA A 15 11.55 0.55 10.24
C ALA A 15 10.40 -0.47 10.40
N PRO A 16 9.13 -0.07 10.23
CA PRO A 16 8.01 -1.00 10.26
C PRO A 16 8.14 -2.11 9.20
N ILE A 17 7.71 -3.31 9.58
CA ILE A 17 7.70 -4.50 8.70
C ILE A 17 6.28 -5.05 8.56
N ASN A 18 6.11 -6.10 7.73
CA ASN A 18 4.83 -6.78 7.50
C ASN A 18 3.71 -5.79 7.15
N LEU A 19 3.95 -5.00 6.12
CA LEU A 19 2.98 -4.01 5.64
C LEU A 19 1.83 -4.73 4.95
N LEU A 20 0.62 -4.46 5.43
CA LEU A 20 -0.61 -5.02 4.89
C LEU A 20 -1.55 -3.89 4.49
N CYS A 21 -2.22 -4.08 3.35
CA CYS A 21 -3.36 -3.29 2.91
C CYS A 21 -4.55 -4.26 2.83
N GLU A 22 -5.64 -3.98 3.53
CA GLU A 22 -6.79 -4.91 3.64
C GLU A 22 -6.33 -6.34 3.98
N TYR A 23 -5.50 -6.46 5.02
CA TYR A 23 -4.95 -7.73 5.55
C TYR A 23 -4.07 -8.53 4.56
N SER A 24 -3.72 -7.95 3.41
CA SER A 24 -2.96 -8.62 2.35
C SER A 24 -1.67 -7.86 2.01
N ILE A 25 -0.64 -8.60 1.59
CA ILE A 25 0.59 -8.02 1.06
C ILE A 25 0.36 -7.65 -0.41
N ASP A 26 0.63 -6.40 -0.76
CA ASP A 26 0.53 -5.88 -2.13
C ASP A 26 -0.75 -6.30 -2.91
N PRO A 27 -1.96 -6.13 -2.33
CA PRO A 27 -3.19 -6.63 -2.93
C PRO A 27 -3.50 -5.98 -4.28
N ILE A 28 -4.17 -6.75 -5.14
CA ILE A 28 -4.63 -6.31 -6.47
C ILE A 28 -6.14 -6.48 -6.56
N GLY A 29 -6.82 -5.47 -7.10
CA GLY A 29 -8.25 -5.50 -7.34
C GLY A 29 -9.09 -5.10 -6.13
N LEU A 30 -8.56 -4.24 -5.25
CA LEU A 30 -9.34 -3.72 -4.12
C LEU A 30 -10.49 -2.84 -4.62
N ASP A 31 -11.69 -3.05 -4.07
CA ASP A 31 -12.89 -2.27 -4.37
C ASP A 31 -13.32 -1.36 -3.20
N VAL A 32 -12.67 -1.48 -2.04
CA VAL A 32 -12.89 -0.60 -0.89
C VAL A 32 -12.32 0.81 -1.18
N PRO A 33 -13.14 1.89 -1.15
CA PRO A 33 -12.67 3.24 -1.51
C PRO A 33 -11.66 3.84 -0.53
N LYS A 34 -11.64 3.33 0.71
CA LYS A 34 -10.74 3.73 1.78
C LYS A 34 -10.08 2.49 2.39
N PRO A 35 -9.06 1.93 1.71
CA PRO A 35 -8.38 0.74 2.21
C PRO A 35 -7.69 1.02 3.55
N ARG A 36 -7.54 -0.02 4.35
CA ARG A 36 -6.97 0.02 5.69
C ARG A 36 -5.56 -0.54 5.70
N PHE A 37 -4.66 0.18 6.34
CA PHE A 37 -3.25 -0.18 6.47
C PHE A 37 -2.95 -0.77 7.84
N SER A 38 -2.09 -1.78 7.85
CA SER A 38 -1.55 -2.38 9.06
C SER A 38 -0.05 -2.60 8.91
N TRP A 39 0.69 -2.47 10.01
CA TRP A 39 2.13 -2.70 10.07
C TRP A 39 2.54 -3.30 11.42
N THR A 40 3.70 -3.95 11.42
CA THR A 40 4.33 -4.49 12.63
C THR A 40 5.48 -3.58 13.05
N LEU A 41 5.52 -3.26 14.35
CA LEU A 41 6.57 -2.46 14.96
C LEU A 41 7.78 -3.35 15.28
N VAL A 42 8.98 -2.80 15.13
CA VAL A 42 10.23 -3.49 15.45
C VAL A 42 11.08 -2.57 16.32
N HIS A 43 11.52 -3.10 17.47
CA HIS A 43 12.36 -2.36 18.40
C HIS A 43 13.33 -3.33 19.09
N VAL A 44 14.58 -2.92 19.25
CA VAL A 44 15.64 -3.73 19.92
C VAL A 44 15.37 -3.93 21.41
N GLU A 45 14.88 -2.90 22.09
CA GLU A 45 14.43 -2.96 23.49
C GLU A 45 12.99 -3.49 23.63
N ARG A 46 12.72 -4.17 24.75
CA ARG A 46 11.37 -4.65 25.13
C ARG A 46 10.52 -3.53 25.72
N GLY A 47 9.20 -3.72 25.69
CA GLY A 47 8.24 -2.84 26.36
C GLY A 47 8.03 -1.49 25.67
N ARG A 48 8.53 -1.32 24.44
CA ARG A 48 8.36 -0.12 23.65
C ARG A 48 7.04 -0.14 22.90
N ILE A 49 6.40 1.02 22.82
CA ILE A 49 5.09 1.20 22.19
C ILE A 49 5.13 2.34 21.18
N GLN A 50 4.21 2.31 20.21
CA GLN A 50 4.01 3.42 19.30
C GLN A 50 3.29 4.58 20.00
N SER A 51 3.86 5.79 19.89
CA SER A 51 3.20 7.03 20.31
C SER A 51 2.59 7.81 19.14
N ALA A 52 3.16 7.66 17.94
CA ALA A 52 2.67 8.30 16.73
C ALA A 52 3.07 7.51 15.47
N TYR A 53 2.41 7.80 14.35
CA TYR A 53 2.78 7.31 13.03
C TYR A 53 2.68 8.39 11.97
N GLN A 54 3.28 8.13 10.81
CA GLN A 54 3.04 8.89 9.58
C GLN A 54 3.00 7.93 8.39
N ILE A 55 1.96 8.05 7.58
CA ILE A 55 1.77 7.30 6.34
C ILE A 55 1.92 8.25 5.16
N LEU A 56 2.66 7.81 4.16
CA LEU A 56 2.68 8.44 2.83
C LEU A 56 2.06 7.48 1.82
N VAL A 57 1.15 7.99 0.99
CA VAL A 57 0.59 7.29 -0.17
C VAL A 57 0.81 8.13 -1.41
N ALA A 58 1.32 7.50 -2.46
CA ALA A 58 1.63 8.15 -3.73
C ALA A 58 0.99 7.45 -4.93
N SER A 59 0.66 8.23 -5.96
CA SER A 59 0.14 7.73 -7.23
C SER A 59 1.23 7.14 -8.14
N ARG A 60 2.49 7.39 -7.80
CA ARG A 60 3.67 6.96 -8.57
C ARG A 60 4.80 6.57 -7.61
N LEU A 61 5.55 5.54 -7.99
CA LEU A 61 6.67 5.05 -7.21
C LEU A 61 7.73 6.15 -7.03
N GLU A 62 7.97 6.94 -8.07
CA GLU A 62 8.98 7.99 -8.10
C GLU A 62 8.69 9.16 -7.14
N TYR A 63 7.42 9.36 -6.77
CA TYR A 63 7.05 10.34 -5.75
C TYR A 63 7.34 9.78 -4.36
N LEU A 64 6.97 8.54 -4.11
CA LEU A 64 7.17 7.93 -2.80
C LEU A 64 8.64 7.70 -2.45
N THR A 65 9.50 7.44 -3.45
CA THR A 65 10.96 7.36 -3.25
C THR A 65 11.58 8.71 -2.88
N LYS A 66 10.88 9.82 -3.13
CA LYS A 66 11.27 11.19 -2.74
C LYS A 66 10.51 11.71 -1.52
N ASP A 67 9.85 10.82 -0.77
CA ASP A 67 9.03 11.13 0.40
C ASP A 67 7.84 12.06 0.08
N ILE A 68 7.31 12.00 -1.15
CA ILE A 68 6.15 12.79 -1.58
C ILE A 68 4.91 11.89 -1.58
N GLY A 69 3.99 12.14 -0.64
CA GLY A 69 2.68 11.50 -0.58
C GLY A 69 1.61 12.32 -1.34
N ASP A 70 1.65 12.33 -2.68
CA ASP A 70 0.75 13.16 -3.49
C ASP A 70 -0.73 12.76 -3.37
N MET A 71 -1.01 11.54 -2.92
CA MET A 71 -2.36 11.05 -2.65
C MET A 71 -2.74 11.23 -1.18
N TRP A 72 -1.79 11.00 -0.29
CA TRP A 72 -1.96 11.22 1.14
C TRP A 72 -0.61 11.39 1.84
N ASP A 73 -0.51 12.42 2.66
CA ASP A 73 0.45 12.50 3.75
C ASP A 73 -0.38 12.70 5.02
N SER A 74 -0.33 11.74 5.95
CA SER A 74 -1.07 11.86 7.21
C SER A 74 -0.50 12.93 8.13
N GLY A 75 0.72 13.41 7.88
CA GLY A 75 1.55 14.07 8.89
C GLY A 75 1.82 13.14 10.06
N LYS A 76 2.39 13.70 11.14
CA LYS A 76 2.55 12.97 12.40
C LYS A 76 1.20 12.88 13.12
N VAL A 77 0.63 11.68 13.20
CA VAL A 77 -0.61 11.38 13.90
C VAL A 77 -0.28 10.78 15.26
N TYR A 78 -0.66 11.44 16.35
CA TYR A 78 -0.50 10.92 17.72
C TYR A 78 -1.54 9.82 17.98
N SER A 79 -1.11 8.56 17.87
CA SER A 79 -1.95 7.39 18.06
C SER A 79 -1.08 6.15 18.21
N SER A 80 -1.47 5.25 19.10
CA SER A 80 -0.86 3.92 19.25
C SER A 80 -1.39 2.89 18.26
N GLN A 81 -2.33 3.28 17.38
CA GLN A 81 -2.93 2.38 16.40
C GLN A 81 -1.93 2.04 15.28
N SER A 82 -1.68 0.76 15.06
CA SER A 82 -0.83 0.24 13.97
C SER A 82 -1.55 -0.78 13.08
N VAL A 83 -2.83 -1.00 13.34
CA VAL A 83 -3.68 -1.98 12.64
C VAL A 83 -4.95 -1.28 12.20
N ASN A 84 -5.37 -1.56 10.97
CA ASN A 84 -6.60 -1.04 10.36
C ASN A 84 -6.70 0.48 10.33
N VAL A 85 -5.59 1.17 10.06
CA VAL A 85 -5.60 2.63 9.87
C VAL A 85 -6.20 2.94 8.51
N GLU A 86 -7.40 3.52 8.51
CA GLU A 86 -8.16 3.85 7.29
C GLU A 86 -7.47 4.96 6.48
N TYR A 87 -7.38 4.76 5.17
CA TYR A 87 -6.93 5.78 4.23
C TYR A 87 -7.81 7.03 4.29
N ALA A 88 -7.18 8.18 4.56
CA ALA A 88 -7.85 9.48 4.67
C ALA A 88 -7.39 10.51 3.63
N GLY A 89 -6.83 10.04 2.52
CA GLY A 89 -6.31 10.89 1.44
C GLY A 89 -7.33 11.24 0.36
N LYS A 90 -6.81 11.67 -0.79
CA LYS A 90 -7.60 11.99 -2.00
C LYS A 90 -8.36 10.75 -2.51
N PRO A 91 -9.52 10.90 -3.16
CA PRO A 91 -10.23 9.77 -3.76
C PRO A 91 -9.34 8.89 -4.65
N LEU A 92 -9.45 7.58 -4.48
CA LEU A 92 -8.75 6.60 -5.29
C LEU A 92 -9.48 6.39 -6.62
N GLU A 93 -8.75 5.90 -7.63
CA GLU A 93 -9.23 5.72 -9.00
C GLU A 93 -9.19 4.24 -9.35
N SER A 94 -10.15 3.78 -10.14
CA SER A 94 -10.19 2.41 -10.64
C SER A 94 -8.98 2.04 -11.48
N CYS A 95 -8.61 0.76 -11.43
CA CYS A 95 -7.53 0.18 -12.24
C CYS A 95 -6.16 0.85 -12.05
N LYS A 96 -5.95 1.53 -10.91
CA LYS A 96 -4.73 2.28 -10.61
C LYS A 96 -3.96 1.65 -9.47
N THR A 97 -2.65 1.54 -9.66
CA THR A 97 -1.71 1.14 -8.61
C THR A 97 -1.30 2.37 -7.79
N TYR A 98 -1.30 2.22 -6.48
CA TYR A 98 -0.80 3.17 -5.51
C TYR A 98 0.33 2.56 -4.71
N TYR A 99 1.20 3.41 -4.18
CA TYR A 99 2.35 3.02 -3.38
C TYR A 99 2.23 3.65 -2.02
N TRP A 100 2.67 2.96 -0.97
CA TRP A 100 2.65 3.51 0.36
C TRP A 100 3.83 3.05 1.21
N LYS A 101 4.12 3.83 2.25
CA LYS A 101 5.09 3.51 3.28
C LYS A 101 4.71 4.20 4.58
N VAL A 102 5.25 3.72 5.68
CA VAL A 102 4.94 4.20 7.03
C VAL A 102 6.20 4.31 7.86
N ARG A 103 6.22 5.28 8.77
CA ARG A 103 7.19 5.37 9.87
C ARG A 103 6.45 5.62 11.17
N TRP A 104 7.11 5.38 12.29
CA TRP A 104 6.49 5.49 13.60
C TRP A 104 7.43 6.17 14.60
N TRP A 105 6.84 6.64 15.69
CA TRP A 105 7.56 7.18 16.85
C TRP A 105 7.35 6.28 18.05
N ASP A 106 8.42 6.02 18.81
CA ASP A 106 8.33 5.32 20.09
C ASP A 106 7.80 6.23 21.21
N ASP A 107 7.66 5.68 22.41
CA ASP A 107 7.18 6.37 23.62
C ASP A 107 8.14 7.42 24.18
N ARG A 108 9.40 7.44 23.72
CA ARG A 108 10.40 8.49 24.04
C ARG A 108 10.43 9.60 22.99
N GLY A 109 9.67 9.45 21.92
CA GLY A 109 9.59 10.43 20.83
C GLY A 109 10.68 10.26 19.76
N TYR A 110 11.42 9.16 19.75
CA TYR A 110 12.35 8.83 18.67
C TYR A 110 11.58 8.34 17.44
N VAL A 111 12.03 8.74 16.26
CA VAL A 111 11.41 8.38 14.97
C VAL A 111 12.13 7.21 14.32
N SER A 112 11.37 6.30 13.73
CA SER A 112 11.93 5.21 12.92
C SER A 112 12.36 5.70 11.54
N PRO A 113 13.24 4.96 10.85
CA PRO A 113 13.31 5.04 9.40
C PRO A 113 11.96 4.71 8.76
N TRP A 114 11.78 5.10 7.50
CA TRP A 114 10.65 4.65 6.71
C TRP A 114 10.69 3.13 6.50
N SER A 115 9.51 2.51 6.47
CA SER A 115 9.34 1.14 6.01
C SER A 115 9.83 0.95 4.57
N LYS A 116 9.97 -0.31 4.16
CA LYS A 116 10.04 -0.64 2.72
C LYS A 116 8.78 -0.13 2.00
N LEU A 117 8.91 0.09 0.70
CA LEU A 117 7.80 0.47 -0.17
C LEU A 117 6.84 -0.71 -0.31
N ALA A 118 5.55 -0.47 -0.09
CA ALA A 118 4.48 -1.41 -0.40
C ALA A 118 3.54 -0.77 -1.43
N LYS A 119 2.64 -1.57 -2.00
CA LYS A 119 1.66 -1.10 -2.99
C LYS A 119 0.29 -1.69 -2.76
N PHE A 120 -0.69 -1.18 -3.46
CA PHE A 120 -1.99 -1.82 -3.66
C PHE A 120 -2.55 -1.36 -4.99
N GLU A 121 -3.43 -2.15 -5.61
CA GLU A 121 -4.06 -1.79 -6.86
C GLU A 121 -5.58 -1.85 -6.73
N MET A 122 -6.24 -0.78 -7.18
CA MET A 122 -7.69 -0.71 -7.19
C MET A 122 -8.28 -1.54 -8.33
N GLY A 123 -9.41 -2.17 -8.05
CA GLY A 123 -10.27 -2.79 -9.05
C GLY A 123 -11.17 -1.77 -9.75
N LEU A 124 -12.33 -2.24 -10.20
CA LEU A 124 -13.42 -1.41 -10.70
C LEU A 124 -14.24 -0.95 -9.50
N LEU A 125 -14.34 0.36 -9.28
CA LEU A 125 -14.90 0.93 -8.04
C LEU A 125 -16.39 1.22 -8.15
N LYS A 126 -16.84 1.47 -9.39
CA LYS A 126 -18.23 1.78 -9.68
C LYS A 126 -18.75 0.87 -10.79
N PRO A 127 -20.07 0.60 -10.82
CA PRO A 127 -20.67 -0.15 -11.92
C PRO A 127 -20.35 0.43 -13.30
N GLU A 128 -20.26 1.76 -13.42
CA GLU A 128 -19.99 2.43 -14.69
C GLU A 128 -18.54 2.25 -15.19
N ASP A 129 -17.63 1.77 -14.35
CA ASP A 129 -16.26 1.42 -14.76
C ASP A 129 -16.24 0.11 -15.57
N TRP A 130 -17.28 -0.72 -15.45
CA TRP A 130 -17.47 -1.88 -16.32
C TRP A 130 -17.84 -1.44 -17.73
N LYS A 131 -17.05 -1.91 -18.69
CA LYS A 131 -17.30 -1.76 -20.13
C LYS A 131 -17.78 -3.06 -20.78
N ALA A 132 -18.10 -4.06 -19.96
CA ALA A 132 -18.51 -5.39 -20.39
C ALA A 132 -19.97 -5.63 -20.04
N GLU A 133 -20.58 -6.59 -20.73
CA GLU A 133 -21.93 -7.06 -20.49
C GLU A 133 -21.89 -8.54 -20.11
N TRP A 134 -22.90 -9.00 -19.37
CA TRP A 134 -23.07 -10.42 -19.10
C TRP A 134 -23.31 -11.18 -20.41
N ILE A 135 -22.56 -12.27 -20.61
CA ILE A 135 -22.73 -13.19 -21.74
C ILE A 135 -23.18 -14.56 -21.21
N THR A 136 -24.01 -15.25 -22.00
CA THR A 136 -24.58 -16.57 -21.66
C THR A 136 -24.67 -17.44 -22.91
N GLY A 137 -25.14 -18.69 -22.77
CA GLY A 137 -25.51 -19.55 -23.90
C GLY A 137 -24.47 -20.58 -24.36
N GLY A 138 -23.47 -20.91 -23.52
CA GLY A 138 -22.53 -21.99 -23.80
C GLY A 138 -21.60 -22.33 -22.63
N ASP A 139 -21.02 -23.52 -22.68
CA ASP A 139 -20.09 -24.01 -21.64
C ASP A 139 -18.65 -23.49 -21.83
N LEU A 140 -18.33 -22.96 -23.02
CA LEU A 140 -17.00 -22.47 -23.39
C LEU A 140 -17.10 -21.12 -24.12
N PHE A 141 -16.43 -20.09 -23.60
CA PHE A 141 -16.35 -18.76 -24.21
C PHE A 141 -14.94 -18.48 -24.73
N ARG A 142 -14.84 -17.87 -25.92
CA ARG A 142 -13.56 -17.49 -26.53
C ARG A 142 -13.65 -16.14 -27.22
N LYS A 143 -12.66 -15.27 -26.98
CA LYS A 143 -12.45 -14.02 -27.73
C LYS A 143 -10.99 -13.91 -28.15
N ARG A 144 -10.75 -13.53 -29.42
CA ARG A 144 -9.41 -13.23 -29.95
C ARG A 144 -9.31 -11.72 -30.19
N PHE A 145 -8.17 -11.15 -29.87
CA PHE A 145 -7.81 -9.78 -30.22
C PHE A 145 -6.30 -9.69 -30.48
N THR A 146 -5.88 -8.62 -31.14
CA THR A 146 -4.46 -8.34 -31.46
C THR A 146 -4.05 -7.04 -30.79
N LEU A 147 -2.82 -6.99 -30.26
CA LEU A 147 -2.22 -5.78 -29.69
C LEU A 147 -1.18 -5.24 -30.66
N SER A 148 -1.21 -3.93 -30.92
CA SER A 148 -0.30 -3.25 -31.86
C SER A 148 0.92 -2.60 -31.20
N GLY A 149 1.05 -2.67 -29.87
CA GLY A 149 2.11 -2.03 -29.11
C GLY A 149 2.68 -2.88 -27.98
N LYS A 150 3.75 -2.39 -27.34
CA LYS A 150 4.35 -3.04 -26.18
C LYS A 150 3.42 -2.92 -24.96
N VAL A 151 3.20 -4.02 -24.27
CA VAL A 151 2.39 -4.07 -23.05
C VAL A 151 3.25 -3.70 -21.86
N LYS A 152 2.89 -2.62 -21.15
CA LYS A 152 3.50 -2.28 -19.86
C LYS A 152 2.91 -3.13 -18.72
N SER A 153 1.60 -3.37 -18.76
CA SER A 153 0.85 -4.21 -17.81
C SER A 153 -0.48 -4.63 -18.44
N ALA A 154 -1.03 -5.75 -17.96
CA ALA A 154 -2.35 -6.24 -18.35
C ALA A 154 -3.13 -6.71 -17.11
N ARG A 155 -4.45 -6.51 -17.12
CA ARG A 155 -5.39 -6.96 -16.07
C ARG A 155 -6.61 -7.56 -16.72
N ALA A 156 -7.16 -8.60 -16.08
CA ALA A 156 -8.44 -9.19 -16.43
C ALA A 156 -9.35 -9.13 -15.21
N TYR A 157 -10.47 -8.43 -15.37
CA TYR A 157 -11.58 -8.45 -14.39
C TYR A 157 -12.61 -9.43 -14.92
N VAL A 158 -12.80 -10.53 -14.19
CA VAL A 158 -13.65 -11.64 -14.61
C VAL A 158 -14.49 -12.07 -13.44
N THR A 159 -15.78 -12.24 -13.69
CA THR A 159 -16.70 -12.93 -12.81
C THR A 159 -17.59 -13.84 -13.66
N GLY A 160 -18.02 -14.96 -13.09
CA GLY A 160 -18.90 -15.93 -13.73
C GLY A 160 -19.95 -16.38 -12.73
N LEU A 161 -21.20 -16.46 -13.18
CA LEU A 161 -22.28 -17.02 -12.39
C LEU A 161 -22.26 -18.54 -12.55
N GLY A 162 -22.02 -19.26 -11.44
CA GLY A 162 -22.00 -20.73 -11.37
C GLY A 162 -23.32 -21.29 -10.84
#